data_AF-A0A2D5IPL3-F1
#
_entry.id   AF-A0A2D5IPL3-F1
#
_cell.length_a   1.000
_cell.length_b   1.000
_cell.length_c   1.000
_cell.angle_alpha   90.00
_cell.angle_beta   90.00
_cell.angle_gamma   90.00
#
_symmetry.space_group_name_H-M   'P 1'
#
loop_
_entity.id
_entity.type
_entity.pdbx_description
1 polymer ?
#
loop_
_entity_poly.entity_id
_entity_poly.type
_entity_poly.pdbx_seq_one_letter_code
_entity_poly.pdbx_strand_id
1 'polypeptide(L)'
;MTTHVDRRWRPLPIAFSFLVLLLVTTVAPAEVHPQDGPHVDVRISIDDSAVVVRLEMNLVFLDHIVDFPREDPARISTIEWPAVEPLLLEFFASRHPLRVDGRVIEPSVEGLQINDPDLALLPLFPISGERGLRKIRFELVYATDGKPSTVELSWTTFPPDILTDAVDPPPLDIAAELDAEGVRQPLLFSGDRPGVTWEAMGESIDARLLEVPASPVDPPTAVPALAIALFVIGGVVVLVGVSMSRTSGSPRPFAVSMVVEGLFLIGGVAVLLTDVGTIEIGGGPRAPDAVEAEAIFRPLHANVYRAFDYVEEGDIYDALDRSVEGPFLQKLYRTIFQGLVMQEEGGAVARVSEVRPIDIVVGEIRREDGADGVGRSAFEVDCRWQVEGVVSHWGHSHRRVNEYVAEWDVVDGPDGWRLVDARITGQDRIETPDEDHFGVGDEFEL
;
A
#
# COMPACT_ATOMS: atom_id res chain seq x y z
N MET A 1 5.38 43.67 90.24
CA MET A 1 5.60 42.41 90.98
C MET A 1 4.33 41.58 90.90
N THR A 2 4.35 40.58 90.03
CA THR A 2 3.70 39.27 90.15
C THR A 2 2.39 39.18 90.92
N THR A 3 1.27 39.14 90.19
CA THR A 3 0.01 38.57 90.65
C THR A 3 -0.46 37.53 89.64
N HIS A 4 -0.11 36.26 89.92
CA HIS A 4 -0.73 35.08 89.31
C HIS A 4 -2.18 35.01 89.78
N VAL A 5 -3.12 35.02 88.84
CA VAL A 5 -4.53 34.68 89.09
C VAL A 5 -4.90 33.57 88.13
N ASP A 6 -5.09 32.39 88.70
CA ASP A 6 -5.72 31.23 88.08
C ASP A 6 -7.12 31.58 87.58
N ARG A 7 -7.41 31.30 86.31
CA ARG A 7 -8.79 31.19 85.82
C ARG A 7 -8.96 29.96 84.94
N ARG A 8 -9.57 28.95 85.56
CA ARG A 8 -10.10 27.73 84.96
C ARG A 8 -11.10 28.06 83.85
N TRP A 9 -10.88 27.56 82.64
CA TRP A 9 -11.93 27.29 81.64
C TRP A 9 -11.68 25.89 81.06
N ARG A 10 -12.66 24.99 81.21
CA ARG A 10 -12.72 23.66 80.57
C ARG A 10 -13.43 23.79 79.20
N PRO A 11 -13.61 22.71 78.42
CA PRO A 11 -12.85 22.39 77.22
C PRO A 11 -13.68 22.55 75.92
N LEU A 12 -13.03 22.67 74.77
CA LEU A 12 -13.65 22.29 73.49
C LEU A 12 -12.97 21.02 72.98
N PRO A 13 -13.71 19.97 72.59
CA PRO A 13 -13.13 18.78 72.00
C PRO A 13 -12.79 19.09 70.54
N ILE A 14 -11.51 19.22 70.22
CA ILE A 14 -11.05 19.15 68.84
C ILE A 14 -10.99 17.66 68.51
N ALA A 15 -11.99 17.20 67.75
CA ALA A 15 -12.01 15.88 67.18
C ALA A 15 -10.80 15.73 66.23
N PHE A 16 -9.79 14.98 66.67
CA PHE A 16 -8.74 14.48 65.79
C PHE A 16 -9.34 13.33 64.97
N SER A 17 -9.83 13.64 63.78
CA SER A 17 -10.15 12.63 62.78
C SER A 17 -8.84 12.01 62.29
N PHE A 18 -8.51 10.82 62.81
CA PHE A 18 -7.53 9.93 62.18
C PHE A 18 -8.13 9.43 60.87
N LEU A 19 -7.84 10.13 59.77
CA LEU A 19 -8.02 9.59 58.44
C LEU A 19 -6.89 8.56 58.22
N VAL A 20 -7.21 7.28 58.44
CA VAL A 20 -6.38 6.17 57.97
C VAL A 20 -6.45 6.21 56.45
N LEU A 21 -5.42 6.76 55.82
CA LEU A 21 -5.20 6.68 54.39
C LEU A 21 -4.85 5.23 54.08
N LEU A 22 -5.86 4.41 53.78
CA LEU A 22 -5.65 3.08 53.20
C LEU A 22 -5.08 3.32 51.81
N LEU A 23 -3.76 3.19 51.67
CA LEU A 23 -3.08 3.21 50.38
C LEU A 23 -3.50 1.92 49.65
N VAL A 24 -4.63 1.97 48.95
CA VAL A 24 -4.93 0.99 47.91
C VAL A 24 -3.96 1.32 46.79
N THR A 25 -2.79 0.66 46.80
CA THR A 25 -2.01 0.51 45.58
C THR A 25 -2.90 -0.26 44.61
N THR A 26 -3.54 0.45 43.69
CA THR A 26 -4.00 -0.16 42.45
C THR A 26 -2.75 -0.70 41.78
N VAL A 27 -2.50 -2.00 41.96
CA VAL A 27 -1.58 -2.74 41.10
C VAL A 27 -2.20 -2.58 39.72
N ALA A 28 -1.58 -1.78 38.86
CA ALA A 28 -1.91 -1.82 37.45
C ALA A 28 -1.82 -3.30 37.02
N PRO A 29 -2.80 -3.84 36.29
CA PRO A 29 -2.67 -5.19 35.76
C PRO A 29 -1.31 -5.24 35.06
N ALA A 30 -0.49 -6.23 35.42
CA ALA A 30 0.74 -6.46 34.66
C ALA A 30 0.30 -6.64 33.22
N GLU A 31 0.77 -5.78 32.31
CA GLU A 31 0.52 -5.96 30.89
C GLU A 31 1.00 -7.36 30.54
N VAL A 32 0.04 -8.23 30.21
CA VAL A 32 0.30 -9.62 29.89
C VAL A 32 1.19 -9.62 28.66
N HIS A 33 2.27 -10.42 28.68
CA HIS A 33 3.17 -10.43 27.55
C HIS A 33 2.38 -10.89 26.31
N PRO A 34 2.56 -10.22 25.16
CA PRO A 34 1.82 -10.52 23.93
C PRO A 34 2.02 -11.92 23.33
N GLN A 35 2.81 -12.77 23.99
CA GLN A 35 3.12 -14.15 23.57
C GLN A 35 2.68 -15.17 24.62
N ASP A 36 1.94 -14.73 25.63
CA ASP A 36 1.46 -15.57 26.72
C ASP A 36 0.22 -16.39 26.32
N GLY A 37 0.30 -17.01 25.14
CA GLY A 37 -0.74 -17.78 24.44
C GLY A 37 -0.16 -18.46 23.20
N PRO A 38 -0.96 -19.10 22.34
CA PRO A 38 -0.47 -19.67 21.08
C PRO A 38 0.17 -18.61 20.19
N HIS A 39 1.33 -18.90 19.59
CA HIS A 39 2.02 -17.96 18.70
C HIS A 39 2.82 -18.65 17.58
N VAL A 40 2.81 -18.05 16.39
CA VAL A 40 3.67 -18.40 15.24
C VAL A 40 4.04 -17.16 14.41
N ASP A 41 5.29 -17.08 13.96
CA ASP A 41 5.80 -16.22 12.88
C ASP A 41 5.93 -17.06 11.60
N VAL A 42 5.41 -16.56 10.49
CA VAL A 42 5.40 -17.25 9.18
C VAL A 42 6.05 -16.36 8.14
N ARG A 43 7.12 -16.84 7.51
CA ARG A 43 7.81 -16.15 6.42
C ARG A 43 7.92 -17.05 5.21
N ILE A 44 7.43 -16.59 4.07
CA ILE A 44 7.36 -17.33 2.82
C ILE A 44 8.37 -16.70 1.87
N SER A 45 9.25 -17.49 1.27
CA SER A 45 10.18 -17.09 0.22
C SER A 45 9.85 -17.87 -1.05
N ILE A 46 9.69 -17.19 -2.17
CA ILE A 46 9.47 -17.82 -3.48
C ILE A 46 10.68 -17.52 -4.36
N ASP A 47 11.47 -18.56 -4.59
CA ASP A 47 12.71 -18.49 -5.35
C ASP A 47 12.65 -19.43 -6.58
N ASP A 48 13.69 -19.38 -7.42
CA ASP A 48 13.77 -20.14 -8.68
C ASP A 48 13.82 -21.67 -8.50
N SER A 49 14.06 -22.16 -7.28
CA SER A 49 14.30 -23.59 -7.01
C SER A 49 13.44 -24.18 -5.90
N ALA A 50 12.78 -23.33 -5.11
CA ALA A 50 11.91 -23.76 -4.03
C ALA A 50 10.98 -22.64 -3.59
N VAL A 51 9.84 -23.04 -3.03
CA VAL A 51 9.09 -22.21 -2.10
C VAL A 51 9.51 -22.64 -0.69
N VAL A 52 9.95 -21.69 0.14
CA VAL A 52 10.41 -21.96 1.51
C VAL A 52 9.49 -21.24 2.49
N VAL A 53 8.85 -21.99 3.39
CA VAL A 53 8.06 -21.43 4.48
C VAL A 53 8.85 -21.61 5.78
N ARG A 54 9.40 -20.52 6.31
CA ARG A 54 10.07 -20.49 7.60
C ARG A 54 9.02 -20.26 8.69
N LEU A 55 9.00 -21.14 9.67
CA LEU A 55 8.10 -21.04 10.81
C LEU A 55 8.89 -20.92 12.09
N GLU A 56 8.46 -20.02 12.96
CA GLU A 56 8.88 -19.98 14.35
C GLU A 56 7.66 -19.88 15.25
N MET A 57 7.42 -20.93 16.04
CA MET A 57 6.24 -21.00 16.91
C MET A 57 6.64 -21.31 18.34
N ASN A 58 5.77 -21.01 19.30
CA ASN A 58 5.95 -21.49 20.67
C ASN A 58 5.35 -22.88 20.87
N LEU A 59 5.69 -23.53 21.98
CA LEU A 59 5.18 -24.86 22.29
C LEU A 59 3.66 -24.87 22.47
N VAL A 60 3.07 -23.76 22.91
CA VAL A 60 1.61 -23.62 23.03
C VAL A 60 0.93 -23.80 21.66
N PHE A 61 1.47 -23.17 20.62
CA PHE A 61 0.99 -23.32 19.25
C PHE A 61 1.25 -24.72 18.71
N LEU A 62 2.44 -25.27 18.94
CA LEU A 62 2.80 -26.63 18.49
C LEU A 62 1.83 -27.67 19.06
N ASP A 63 1.47 -27.55 20.33
CA ASP A 63 0.53 -28.45 21.00
C ASP A 63 -0.91 -28.37 20.45
N HIS A 64 -1.23 -27.30 19.72
CA HIS A 64 -2.51 -27.18 19.03
C HIS A 64 -2.52 -27.91 17.68
N ILE A 65 -1.35 -28.04 17.04
CA ILE A 65 -1.25 -28.63 15.69
C ILE A 65 -0.83 -30.10 15.71
N VAL A 66 -0.06 -30.53 16.70
CA VAL A 66 0.41 -31.91 16.82
C VAL A 66 0.29 -32.40 18.27
N ASP A 67 -0.08 -33.67 18.43
CA ASP A 67 -0.11 -34.36 19.73
C ASP A 67 0.92 -35.49 19.74
N PHE A 68 1.74 -35.55 20.78
CA PHE A 68 2.72 -36.61 20.98
C PHE A 68 3.10 -36.75 22.46
N PRO A 69 3.44 -37.97 22.89
CA PRO A 69 3.77 -38.23 24.29
C PRO A 69 5.09 -37.54 24.67
N ARG A 70 5.07 -36.86 25.82
CA ARG A 70 6.24 -36.23 26.44
C ARG A 70 6.34 -36.61 27.91
N GLU A 71 7.57 -36.73 28.41
CA GLU A 71 7.83 -36.93 29.84
C GLU A 71 7.41 -35.70 30.65
N ASP A 72 7.64 -34.51 30.11
CA ASP A 72 7.28 -33.23 30.70
C ASP A 72 6.45 -32.43 29.68
N PRO A 73 5.17 -32.10 29.97
CA PRO A 73 4.33 -31.34 29.06
C PRO A 73 4.89 -29.96 28.68
N ALA A 74 5.75 -29.35 29.50
CA ALA A 74 6.34 -28.05 29.23
C ALA A 74 7.61 -28.13 28.36
N ARG A 75 8.08 -29.35 28.02
CA ARG A 75 9.39 -29.56 27.41
C ARG A 75 9.37 -30.64 26.34
N ILE A 76 10.18 -30.45 25.32
CA ILE A 76 10.51 -31.48 24.33
C ILE A 76 11.96 -31.91 24.60
N SER A 77 12.13 -33.11 25.12
CA SER A 77 13.44 -33.70 25.38
C SER A 77 14.18 -33.96 24.07
N THR A 78 15.51 -33.96 24.11
CA THR A 78 16.34 -34.30 22.94
C THR A 78 16.09 -35.72 22.42
N ILE A 79 15.57 -36.62 23.27
CA ILE A 79 15.20 -37.99 22.90
C ILE A 79 13.83 -38.05 22.20
N GLU A 80 12.93 -37.10 22.48
CA GLU A 80 11.59 -36.97 21.88
C GLU A 80 11.66 -36.19 20.57
N TRP A 81 12.69 -35.37 20.41
CA TRP A 81 12.89 -34.47 19.28
C TRP A 81 12.75 -35.12 17.90
N PRO A 82 13.30 -36.33 17.63
CA PRO A 82 13.16 -36.98 16.33
C PRO A 82 11.72 -37.38 15.98
N ALA A 83 10.81 -37.45 16.96
CA ALA A 83 9.41 -37.78 16.72
C ALA A 83 8.60 -36.58 16.20
N VAL A 84 9.10 -35.35 16.36
CA VAL A 84 8.38 -34.12 15.98
C VAL A 84 8.34 -33.93 14.46
N GLU A 85 9.46 -34.17 13.78
CA GLU A 85 9.59 -33.98 12.32
C GLU A 85 8.52 -34.71 11.48
N PRO A 86 8.29 -36.03 11.64
CA PRO A 86 7.26 -36.72 10.85
C PRO A 86 5.84 -36.21 11.14
N LEU A 87 5.56 -35.75 12.36
CA LEU A 87 4.26 -35.18 12.73
C LEU A 87 4.03 -33.83 12.06
N LEU A 88 5.07 -32.98 12.00
CA LEU A 88 5.01 -31.71 11.27
C LEU A 88 4.77 -31.97 9.77
N LEU A 89 5.51 -32.91 9.17
CA LEU A 89 5.34 -33.29 7.77
C LEU A 89 3.90 -33.74 7.47
N GLU A 90 3.37 -34.67 8.27
CA GLU A 90 2.00 -35.15 8.10
C GLU A 90 0.97 -34.02 8.27
N PHE A 91 1.16 -33.17 9.27
CA PHE A 91 0.27 -32.04 9.54
C PHE A 91 0.24 -31.05 8.38
N PHE A 92 1.39 -30.54 7.94
CA PHE A 92 1.44 -29.52 6.88
C PHE A 92 1.03 -30.09 5.52
N ALA A 93 1.42 -31.32 5.18
CA ALA A 93 1.01 -31.96 3.93
C ALA A 93 -0.50 -32.18 3.85
N SER A 94 -1.17 -32.42 4.99
CA SER A 94 -2.62 -32.72 5.02
C SER A 94 -3.51 -31.50 5.26
N ARG A 95 -3.13 -30.60 6.16
CA ARG A 95 -3.95 -29.45 6.60
C ARG A 95 -3.64 -28.15 5.87
N HIS A 96 -2.42 -28.02 5.37
CA HIS A 96 -1.89 -26.80 4.78
C HIS A 96 -1.24 -27.07 3.41
N PRO A 97 -1.94 -27.72 2.47
CA PRO A 97 -1.36 -28.05 1.18
C PRO A 97 -0.92 -26.79 0.44
N LEU A 98 0.28 -26.85 -0.13
CA LEU A 98 0.83 -25.85 -1.04
C LEU A 98 0.76 -26.38 -2.46
N ARG A 99 0.27 -25.54 -3.39
CA ARG A 99 0.30 -25.83 -4.82
C ARG A 99 1.25 -24.90 -5.54
N VAL A 100 2.08 -25.48 -6.40
CA VAL A 100 2.91 -24.75 -7.36
C VAL A 100 2.44 -25.09 -8.75
N ASP A 101 2.08 -24.09 -9.54
CA ASP A 101 1.58 -24.23 -10.91
C ASP A 101 0.46 -25.29 -11.04
N GLY A 102 -0.46 -25.27 -10.05
CA GLY A 102 -1.60 -26.18 -9.95
C GLY A 102 -1.28 -27.61 -9.45
N ARG A 103 -0.02 -27.92 -9.13
CA ARG A 103 0.40 -29.22 -8.59
C ARG A 103 0.65 -29.12 -7.08
N VAL A 104 0.12 -30.06 -6.31
CA VAL A 104 0.42 -30.17 -4.88
C VAL A 104 1.87 -30.66 -4.73
N ILE A 105 2.67 -29.92 -3.96
CA ILE A 105 4.06 -30.26 -3.66
C ILE A 105 4.15 -30.69 -2.19
N GLU A 106 4.78 -31.83 -1.92
CA GLU A 106 5.04 -32.27 -0.55
C GLU A 106 6.27 -31.55 0.01
N PRO A 107 6.21 -31.04 1.25
CA PRO A 107 7.35 -30.38 1.88
C PRO A 107 8.38 -31.38 2.40
N SER A 108 9.64 -30.93 2.52
CA SER A 108 10.59 -31.44 3.51
C SER A 108 10.67 -30.50 4.70
N VAL A 109 10.92 -31.04 5.90
CA VAL A 109 11.23 -30.25 7.09
C VAL A 109 12.74 -30.14 7.21
N GLU A 110 13.24 -28.91 7.27
CA GLU A 110 14.65 -28.62 7.43
C GLU A 110 14.89 -27.70 8.64
N GLY A 111 16.11 -27.72 9.17
CA GLY A 111 16.54 -26.75 10.18
C GLY A 111 15.77 -26.77 11.51
N LEU A 112 15.13 -27.90 11.88
CA LEU A 112 14.37 -28.00 13.13
C LEU A 112 15.25 -27.69 14.35
N GLN A 113 14.89 -26.63 15.07
CA GLN A 113 15.57 -26.12 16.26
C GLN A 113 14.55 -25.87 17.36
N ILE A 114 14.90 -26.24 18.59
CA ILE A 114 14.09 -25.98 19.79
C ILE A 114 15.03 -25.33 20.80
N ASN A 115 14.63 -24.17 21.33
CA ASN A 115 15.46 -23.46 22.30
C ASN A 115 15.37 -24.11 23.70
N ASP A 116 16.35 -23.75 24.54
CA ASP A 116 16.24 -23.87 25.98
C ASP A 116 15.90 -22.49 26.53
N PRO A 117 14.70 -22.27 27.11
CA PRO A 117 14.24 -20.93 27.46
C PRO A 117 14.95 -20.34 28.67
N ASP A 118 15.11 -19.01 28.70
CA ASP A 118 15.54 -18.30 29.91
C ASP A 118 14.38 -18.22 30.91
N LEU A 119 14.45 -19.04 31.96
CA LEU A 119 13.43 -19.11 32.99
C LEU A 119 13.28 -17.81 33.80
N ALA A 120 14.24 -16.87 33.70
CA ALA A 120 14.08 -15.54 34.29
C ALA A 120 12.90 -14.76 33.68
N LEU A 121 12.48 -15.12 32.47
CA LEU A 121 11.34 -14.51 31.76
C LEU A 121 9.99 -15.10 32.16
N LEU A 122 9.94 -16.16 32.99
CA LEU A 122 8.67 -16.78 33.41
C LEU A 122 7.63 -15.83 34.00
N PRO A 123 7.99 -14.78 34.78
CA PRO A 123 6.99 -13.83 35.27
C PRO A 123 6.24 -13.08 34.17
N LEU A 124 6.77 -13.04 32.94
CA LEU A 124 6.10 -12.45 31.78
C LEU A 124 5.07 -13.38 31.14
N PHE A 125 5.09 -14.68 31.46
CA PHE A 125 4.21 -15.70 30.87
C PHE A 125 3.32 -16.36 31.93
N PRO A 126 2.47 -15.61 32.66
CA PRO A 126 1.62 -16.17 33.71
C PRO A 126 0.57 -17.19 33.24
N ILE A 127 0.15 -17.17 31.96
CA ILE A 127 -0.87 -18.07 31.41
C ILE A 127 -0.23 -19.34 30.83
N SER A 128 0.76 -19.17 29.96
CA SER A 128 1.40 -20.25 29.19
C SER A 128 2.63 -20.85 29.87
N GLY A 129 3.25 -20.13 30.82
CA GLY A 129 4.43 -20.56 31.56
C GLY A 129 5.61 -20.91 30.64
N GLU A 130 6.32 -21.98 30.99
CA GLU A 130 7.49 -22.45 30.22
C GLU A 130 7.16 -22.78 28.75
N ARG A 131 5.91 -23.18 28.44
CA ARG A 131 5.48 -23.48 27.07
C ARG A 131 5.51 -22.25 26.17
N GLY A 132 5.20 -21.06 26.70
CA GLY A 132 5.23 -19.80 25.94
C GLY A 132 6.66 -19.35 25.58
N LEU A 133 7.61 -19.65 26.48
CA LEU A 133 9.03 -19.32 26.31
C LEU A 133 9.77 -20.25 25.34
N ARG A 134 9.26 -21.47 25.16
CA ARG A 134 9.91 -22.47 24.33
C ARG A 134 9.55 -22.26 22.86
N LYS A 135 10.53 -21.88 22.05
CA LYS A 135 10.44 -21.63 20.61
C LYS A 135 10.92 -22.83 19.81
N ILE A 136 10.16 -23.13 18.77
CA ILE A 136 10.41 -24.19 17.79
C ILE A 136 10.49 -23.51 16.42
N ARG A 137 11.65 -23.61 15.79
CA ARG A 137 11.93 -23.04 14.47
C ARG A 137 12.21 -24.16 13.48
N PHE A 138 11.66 -24.08 12.28
CA PHE A 138 11.95 -25.00 11.18
C PHE A 138 11.57 -24.36 9.84
N GLU A 139 12.02 -24.97 8.76
CA GLU A 139 11.68 -24.58 7.40
C GLU A 139 10.91 -25.72 6.71
N LEU A 140 9.82 -25.38 6.03
CA LEU A 140 9.18 -26.26 5.07
C LEU A 140 9.69 -25.90 3.68
N VAL A 141 10.41 -26.82 3.05
CA VAL A 141 11.00 -26.61 1.73
C VAL A 141 10.18 -27.38 0.70
N TYR A 142 9.61 -26.65 -0.26
CA TYR A 142 8.83 -27.18 -1.38
C TYR A 142 9.65 -27.00 -2.65
N ALA A 143 10.39 -28.03 -3.06
CA ALA A 143 11.25 -27.97 -4.24
C ALA A 143 10.43 -27.75 -5.53
N THR A 144 10.92 -26.90 -6.43
CA THR A 144 10.29 -26.58 -7.70
C THR A 144 11.22 -26.86 -8.89
N ASP A 145 10.64 -27.22 -10.03
CA ASP A 145 11.36 -27.43 -11.29
C ASP A 145 11.58 -26.09 -12.04
N GLY A 146 12.12 -25.08 -11.35
CA GLY A 146 12.29 -23.72 -11.85
C GLY A 146 11.39 -22.69 -11.15
N LYS A 147 11.49 -21.44 -11.61
CA LYS A 147 10.73 -20.32 -11.05
C LYS A 147 9.23 -20.55 -11.24
N PRO A 148 8.44 -20.59 -10.15
CA PRO A 148 7.02 -20.85 -10.24
C PRO A 148 6.29 -19.65 -10.86
N SER A 149 5.22 -19.93 -11.61
CA SER A 149 4.34 -18.89 -12.16
C SER A 149 3.18 -18.58 -11.20
N THR A 150 2.73 -19.58 -10.46
CA THR A 150 1.65 -19.44 -9.47
C THR A 150 1.96 -20.28 -8.23
N VAL A 151 1.75 -19.71 -7.04
CA VAL A 151 1.85 -20.41 -5.76
C VAL A 151 0.57 -20.19 -4.96
N GLU A 152 -0.11 -21.28 -4.61
CA GLU A 152 -1.28 -21.25 -3.73
C GLU A 152 -0.90 -21.84 -2.38
N LEU A 153 -1.04 -21.05 -1.31
CA LEU A 153 -0.85 -21.50 0.06
C LEU A 153 -2.18 -21.49 0.79
N SER A 154 -2.48 -22.57 1.51
CA SER A 154 -3.67 -22.66 2.35
C SER A 154 -3.29 -22.74 3.84
N TRP A 155 -3.96 -21.93 4.65
CA TRP A 155 -3.83 -21.89 6.09
C TRP A 155 -5.18 -22.10 6.78
N THR A 156 -5.38 -23.27 7.40
CA THR A 156 -6.69 -23.67 7.94
C THR A 156 -6.72 -23.90 9.45
N THR A 157 -5.62 -23.63 10.15
CA THR A 157 -5.48 -23.92 11.59
C THR A 157 -5.22 -22.65 12.38
N PHE A 158 -6.17 -22.29 13.24
CA PHE A 158 -6.18 -21.05 14.00
C PHE A 158 -6.45 -21.38 15.47
N PRO A 159 -5.41 -21.42 16.33
CA PRO A 159 -5.59 -21.61 17.76
C PRO A 159 -6.45 -20.49 18.37
N PRO A 160 -7.06 -20.69 19.56
CA PRO A 160 -7.81 -19.64 20.23
C PRO A 160 -6.91 -18.49 20.68
N ASP A 161 -7.31 -17.25 20.38
CA ASP A 161 -6.70 -16.02 20.87
C ASP A 161 -7.21 -15.68 22.28
N ILE A 162 -6.60 -16.34 23.25
CA ILE A 162 -6.90 -16.18 24.68
C ILE A 162 -6.50 -14.81 25.25
N LEU A 163 -5.73 -14.01 24.49
CA LEU A 163 -5.30 -12.68 24.92
C LEU A 163 -6.34 -11.62 24.56
N THR A 164 -7.05 -11.79 23.43
CA THR A 164 -8.15 -10.90 23.03
C THR A 164 -9.42 -11.12 23.87
N ASP A 165 -9.87 -12.37 24.04
CA ASP A 165 -11.00 -12.70 24.93
C ASP A 165 -10.72 -14.00 25.69
N ALA A 166 -10.56 -13.90 27.01
CA ALA A 166 -10.29 -15.06 27.85
C ALA A 166 -11.53 -15.95 28.11
N VAL A 167 -12.74 -15.46 27.85
CA VAL A 167 -14.03 -16.13 28.11
C VAL A 167 -14.52 -16.88 26.87
N ASP A 168 -14.47 -16.23 25.71
CA ASP A 168 -14.83 -16.82 24.41
C ASP A 168 -13.79 -16.44 23.35
N PRO A 169 -12.60 -17.06 23.39
CA PRO A 169 -11.48 -16.63 22.56
C PRO A 169 -11.78 -16.82 21.07
N PRO A 170 -11.70 -15.75 20.25
CA PRO A 170 -11.83 -15.88 18.80
C PRO A 170 -10.64 -16.69 18.24
N PRO A 171 -10.72 -17.19 17.00
CA PRO A 171 -9.55 -17.75 16.31
C PRO A 171 -8.45 -16.70 16.18
N LEU A 172 -7.20 -17.09 16.44
CA LEU A 172 -6.02 -16.24 16.30
C LEU A 172 -5.70 -16.01 14.82
N ASP A 173 -5.70 -14.74 14.41
CA ASP A 173 -5.22 -14.35 13.08
C ASP A 173 -3.70 -14.50 12.99
N ILE A 174 -3.22 -15.04 11.86
CA ILE A 174 -1.81 -15.34 11.63
C ILE A 174 -1.26 -14.36 10.61
N ALA A 175 -0.40 -13.45 11.06
CA ALA A 175 0.39 -12.62 10.15
C ALA A 175 1.52 -13.43 9.52
N ALA A 176 1.75 -13.16 8.24
CA ALA A 176 2.86 -13.72 7.49
C ALA A 176 3.50 -12.66 6.58
N GLU A 177 4.76 -12.87 6.21
CA GLU A 177 5.42 -12.09 5.15
C GLU A 177 5.70 -13.00 3.95
N LEU A 178 5.40 -12.53 2.74
CA LEU A 178 5.74 -13.21 1.49
C LEU A 178 6.78 -12.39 0.73
N ASP A 179 7.95 -12.99 0.54
CA ASP A 179 9.05 -12.48 -0.26
C ASP A 179 9.08 -13.21 -1.60
N ALA A 180 8.86 -12.48 -2.68
CA ALA A 180 8.90 -13.02 -4.03
C ALA A 180 9.40 -11.96 -5.00
N GLU A 181 10.33 -12.35 -5.89
CA GLU A 181 10.82 -11.49 -6.98
C GLU A 181 11.26 -10.08 -6.51
N GLY A 182 11.99 -10.01 -5.39
CA GLY A 182 12.50 -8.75 -4.81
C GLY A 182 11.46 -7.89 -4.07
N VAL A 183 10.23 -8.37 -3.94
CA VAL A 183 9.13 -7.67 -3.24
C VAL A 183 8.69 -8.45 -2.00
N ARG A 184 8.39 -7.72 -0.92
CA ARG A 184 7.83 -8.21 0.33
C ARG A 184 6.39 -7.75 0.47
N GLN A 185 5.48 -8.71 0.57
CA GLN A 185 4.06 -8.47 0.79
C GLN A 185 3.63 -8.94 2.19
N PRO A 186 2.97 -8.10 3.01
CA PRO A 186 2.33 -8.57 4.23
C PRO A 186 1.08 -9.39 3.91
N LEU A 187 0.90 -10.49 4.63
CA LEU A 187 -0.25 -11.38 4.54
C LEU A 187 -0.90 -11.52 5.92
N LEU A 188 -2.21 -11.71 5.93
CA LEU A 188 -2.97 -12.05 7.12
C LEU A 188 -3.87 -13.23 6.80
N PHE A 189 -3.64 -14.35 7.49
CA PHE A 189 -4.52 -15.51 7.44
C PHE A 189 -5.50 -15.44 8.60
N SER A 190 -6.77 -15.59 8.27
CA SER A 190 -7.89 -15.55 9.21
C SER A 190 -8.91 -16.60 8.81
N GLY A 191 -9.91 -16.86 9.67
CA GLY A 191 -10.94 -17.86 9.40
C GLY A 191 -11.73 -17.61 8.09
N ASP A 192 -11.89 -16.34 7.70
CA ASP A 192 -12.53 -15.91 6.45
C ASP A 192 -11.55 -15.79 5.27
N ARG A 193 -10.24 -15.66 5.53
CA ARG A 193 -9.17 -15.62 4.53
C ARG A 193 -8.11 -16.70 4.79
N PRO A 194 -8.45 -17.99 4.62
CA PRO A 194 -7.57 -19.10 4.97
C PRO A 194 -6.54 -19.44 3.87
N GLY A 195 -6.16 -18.50 3.03
CA GLY A 195 -5.21 -18.79 1.95
C GLY A 195 -4.85 -17.58 1.10
N VAL A 196 -3.77 -17.72 0.35
CA VAL A 196 -3.24 -16.73 -0.57
C VAL A 196 -2.87 -17.41 -1.90
N THR A 197 -3.15 -16.72 -2.99
CA THR A 197 -2.63 -17.08 -4.31
C THR A 197 -1.67 -15.98 -4.74
N TRP A 198 -0.42 -16.35 -4.94
CA TRP A 198 0.60 -15.49 -5.53
C TRP A 198 0.74 -15.83 -7.02
N GLU A 199 0.85 -14.80 -7.84
CA GLU A 199 1.10 -14.90 -9.28
C GLU A 199 2.35 -14.09 -9.63
N ALA A 200 3.21 -14.67 -10.47
CA ALA A 200 4.41 -14.00 -10.94
C ALA A 200 4.05 -12.78 -11.79
N MET A 201 4.55 -11.60 -11.41
CA MET A 201 4.34 -10.35 -12.15
C MET A 201 5.58 -9.95 -12.97
N GLY A 202 6.68 -10.69 -12.83
CA GLY A 202 7.96 -10.40 -13.46
C GLY A 202 8.84 -9.48 -12.60
N GLU A 203 10.14 -9.50 -12.90
CA GLU A 203 11.16 -8.79 -12.09
C GLU A 203 11.32 -7.30 -12.44
N SER A 204 10.73 -6.83 -13.54
CA SER A 204 10.88 -5.43 -13.93
C SER A 204 10.03 -4.52 -13.06
N ILE A 205 10.65 -3.47 -12.51
CA ILE A 205 9.98 -2.44 -11.72
C ILE A 205 8.74 -1.90 -12.45
N ASP A 206 8.87 -1.61 -13.74
CA ASP A 206 7.80 -1.02 -14.56
C ASP A 206 6.58 -1.94 -14.72
N ALA A 207 6.72 -3.26 -14.61
CA ALA A 207 5.59 -4.19 -14.68
C ALA A 207 4.70 -4.14 -13.43
N ARG A 208 5.22 -3.61 -12.33
CA ARG A 208 4.51 -3.54 -11.04
C ARG A 208 3.95 -2.16 -10.72
N LEU A 209 4.45 -1.13 -11.39
CA LEU A 209 3.94 0.22 -11.23
C LEU A 209 2.71 0.43 -12.11
N LEU A 210 1.78 1.24 -11.61
CA LEU A 210 0.64 1.68 -12.40
C LEU A 210 1.12 2.63 -13.50
N GLU A 211 0.64 2.43 -14.72
CA GLU A 211 0.92 3.31 -15.83
C GLU A 211 0.37 4.71 -15.58
N VAL A 212 1.20 5.72 -15.79
CA VAL A 212 0.83 7.14 -15.68
C VAL A 212 0.43 7.64 -17.07
N PRO A 213 -0.78 8.20 -17.25
CA PRO A 213 -1.18 8.79 -18.52
C PRO A 213 -0.17 9.82 -19.04
N ALA A 214 0.08 9.79 -20.34
CA ALA A 214 0.92 10.78 -21.01
C ALA A 214 0.22 12.15 -21.03
N SER A 215 1.02 13.22 -21.18
CA SER A 215 0.51 14.58 -21.29
C SER A 215 -0.47 14.74 -22.45
N PRO A 216 -1.61 15.40 -22.23
CA PRO A 216 -2.61 15.57 -23.27
C PRO A 216 -2.08 16.49 -24.38
N VAL A 217 -2.38 16.09 -25.61
CA VAL A 217 -1.99 16.80 -26.83
C VAL A 217 -3.25 17.14 -27.60
N ASP A 218 -3.39 18.41 -27.99
CA ASP A 218 -4.47 18.80 -28.89
C ASP A 218 -4.20 18.24 -30.29
N PRO A 219 -5.20 17.60 -30.92
CA PRO A 219 -5.03 17.10 -32.27
C PRO A 219 -4.80 18.27 -33.23
N PRO A 220 -3.92 18.11 -34.23
CA PRO A 220 -3.77 19.12 -35.27
C PRO A 220 -5.07 19.28 -36.05
N THR A 221 -5.37 20.49 -36.49
CA THR A 221 -6.51 20.73 -37.38
C THR A 221 -6.08 20.52 -38.82
N ALA A 222 -6.72 19.57 -39.51
CA ALA A 222 -6.49 19.33 -40.93
C ALA A 222 -7.18 20.40 -41.78
N VAL A 223 -6.40 21.16 -42.55
CA VAL A 223 -6.90 22.21 -43.45
C VAL A 223 -6.64 21.81 -44.90
N PRO A 224 -7.67 21.70 -45.77
CA PRO A 224 -7.51 21.29 -47.17
C PRO A 224 -6.99 22.46 -48.02
N ALA A 225 -5.73 22.85 -47.79
CA ALA A 225 -5.12 24.04 -48.39
C ALA A 225 -5.16 24.03 -49.92
N LEU A 226 -4.97 22.86 -50.56
CA LEU A 226 -5.05 22.74 -52.01
C LEU A 226 -6.47 23.01 -52.53
N ALA A 227 -7.51 22.48 -51.88
CA ALA A 227 -8.89 22.75 -52.28
C ALA A 227 -9.25 24.24 -52.10
N ILE A 228 -8.83 24.83 -50.98
CA ILE A 228 -9.00 26.27 -50.71
C ILE A 228 -8.32 27.08 -51.82
N ALA A 229 -7.07 26.75 -52.18
CA ALA A 229 -6.35 27.43 -53.25
C ALA A 229 -7.06 27.31 -54.61
N LEU A 230 -7.57 26.12 -54.96
CA LEU A 230 -8.31 25.89 -56.20
C LEU A 230 -9.59 26.75 -56.25
N PHE A 231 -10.36 26.82 -55.16
CA PHE A 231 -11.57 27.66 -55.09
C PHE A 231 -11.24 29.16 -55.15
N VAL A 232 -10.17 29.61 -54.50
CA VAL A 232 -9.74 31.02 -54.53
C VAL A 232 -9.27 31.41 -55.93
N ILE A 233 -8.42 30.60 -56.57
CA ILE A 233 -7.95 30.83 -57.95
C ILE A 233 -9.15 30.88 -58.89
N GLY A 234 -10.07 29.94 -58.72
CA GLY A 234 -11.32 29.87 -59.43
C GLY A 234 -12.17 31.14 -59.38
N GLY A 235 -12.44 31.64 -58.17
CA GLY A 235 -13.16 32.90 -57.96
C GLY A 235 -12.45 34.12 -58.58
N VAL A 236 -11.11 34.16 -58.55
CA VAL A 236 -10.32 35.21 -59.22
C VAL A 236 -10.49 35.14 -60.75
N VAL A 237 -10.51 33.93 -61.33
CA VAL A 237 -10.74 33.75 -62.78
C VAL A 237 -12.10 34.32 -63.20
N VAL A 238 -13.15 34.11 -62.40
CA VAL A 238 -14.48 34.69 -62.66
C VAL A 238 -14.45 36.22 -62.57
N LEU A 239 -13.82 36.78 -61.54
CA LEU A 239 -13.70 38.25 -61.37
C LEU A 239 -12.97 38.90 -62.55
N VAL A 240 -11.88 38.29 -63.02
CA VAL A 240 -11.15 38.75 -64.21
C VAL A 240 -12.03 38.65 -65.46
N GLY A 241 -12.74 37.53 -65.66
CA GLY A 241 -13.65 37.35 -66.78
C GLY A 241 -14.78 38.38 -66.84
N VAL A 242 -15.38 38.72 -65.69
CA VAL A 242 -16.40 39.78 -65.57
C VAL A 242 -15.82 41.15 -65.91
N SER A 243 -14.63 41.47 -65.38
CA SER A 243 -13.95 42.74 -65.65
C SER A 243 -13.64 42.91 -67.15
N MET A 244 -13.06 41.87 -67.77
CA MET A 244 -12.74 41.87 -69.21
C MET A 244 -13.97 41.91 -70.11
N SER A 245 -15.07 41.26 -69.71
CA SER A 245 -16.33 41.32 -70.46
C SER A 245 -16.94 42.73 -70.44
N ARG A 246 -16.85 43.43 -69.30
CA ARG A 246 -17.30 44.83 -69.17
C ARG A 246 -16.47 45.81 -69.99
N THR A 247 -15.15 45.62 -70.07
CA THR A 247 -14.26 46.54 -70.82
C THR A 247 -14.30 46.29 -72.33
N SER A 248 -14.46 45.04 -72.76
CA SER A 248 -14.49 44.68 -74.19
C SER A 248 -15.88 44.76 -74.85
N GLY A 249 -16.95 44.85 -74.06
CA GLY A 249 -18.34 44.81 -74.56
C GLY A 249 -18.78 43.45 -75.12
N SER A 250 -17.96 42.40 -74.94
CA SER A 250 -18.22 41.04 -75.42
C SER A 250 -18.53 40.10 -74.26
N PRO A 251 -19.50 39.17 -74.40
CA PRO A 251 -19.79 38.17 -73.36
C PRO A 251 -18.79 37.01 -73.34
N ARG A 252 -17.90 36.90 -74.35
CA ARG A 252 -17.00 35.76 -74.50
C ARG A 252 -16.01 35.56 -73.33
N PRO A 253 -15.34 36.60 -72.79
CA PRO A 253 -14.41 36.42 -71.67
C PRO A 253 -15.10 35.86 -70.42
N PHE A 254 -16.35 36.28 -70.17
CA PHE A 254 -17.15 35.76 -69.07
C PHE A 254 -17.55 34.29 -69.28
N ALA A 255 -17.98 33.92 -70.49
CA ALA A 255 -18.31 32.53 -70.80
C ALA A 255 -17.09 31.60 -70.63
N VAL A 256 -15.89 32.05 -71.03
CA VAL A 256 -14.64 31.29 -70.85
C VAL A 256 -14.27 31.16 -69.38
N SER A 257 -14.38 32.23 -68.58
CA SER A 257 -14.07 32.16 -67.15
C SER A 257 -14.99 31.19 -66.40
N MET A 258 -16.27 31.08 -66.79
CA MET A 258 -17.21 30.13 -66.19
C MET A 258 -16.82 28.67 -66.45
N VAL A 259 -16.30 28.35 -67.64
CA VAL A 259 -15.84 26.99 -67.97
C VAL A 259 -14.59 26.64 -67.17
N VAL A 260 -13.63 27.58 -67.10
CA VAL A 260 -12.39 27.39 -66.34
C VAL A 260 -12.69 27.24 -64.84
N GLU A 261 -13.62 28.04 -64.31
CA GLU A 261 -14.06 27.92 -62.93
C GLU A 261 -14.72 26.57 -62.64
N GLY A 262 -15.53 26.05 -63.57
CA GLY A 262 -16.10 24.71 -63.45
C GLY A 262 -15.04 23.62 -63.24
N LEU A 263 -13.87 23.75 -63.88
CA LEU A 263 -12.76 22.80 -63.69
C LEU A 263 -12.10 22.95 -62.31
N PHE A 264 -11.93 24.17 -61.82
CA PHE A 264 -11.40 24.42 -60.47
C PHE A 264 -12.35 23.94 -59.37
N LEU A 265 -13.67 24.11 -59.56
CA LEU A 265 -14.68 23.60 -58.63
C LEU A 265 -14.69 22.08 -58.59
N ILE A 266 -14.71 21.41 -59.74
CA ILE A 266 -14.66 19.94 -59.81
C ILE A 266 -13.35 19.42 -59.21
N GLY A 267 -12.22 20.04 -59.55
CA GLY A 267 -10.91 19.71 -58.99
C GLY A 267 -10.87 19.91 -57.47
N GLY A 268 -11.35 21.04 -56.96
CA GLY A 268 -11.39 21.35 -55.53
C GLY A 268 -12.29 20.39 -54.74
N VAL A 269 -13.45 20.03 -55.27
CA VAL A 269 -14.33 19.00 -54.66
C VAL A 269 -13.67 17.62 -54.69
N ALA A 270 -13.03 17.24 -55.80
CA ALA A 270 -12.31 15.96 -55.88
C ALA A 270 -11.15 15.90 -54.86
N VAL A 271 -10.43 17.00 -54.67
CA VAL A 271 -9.38 17.13 -53.66
C VAL A 271 -9.94 17.01 -52.24
N LEU A 272 -11.08 17.64 -51.94
CA LEU A 272 -11.76 17.49 -50.63
C LEU A 272 -12.20 16.05 -50.34
N LEU A 273 -12.63 15.31 -51.37
CA LEU A 273 -13.08 13.92 -51.21
C LEU A 273 -11.93 12.92 -51.05
N THR A 274 -10.70 13.32 -51.35
CA THR A 274 -9.51 12.44 -51.36
C THR A 274 -8.45 12.83 -50.35
N ASP A 275 -8.67 13.89 -49.56
CA ASP A 275 -7.76 14.47 -48.57
C ASP A 275 -6.35 14.84 -49.10
N VAL A 276 -6.18 14.95 -50.41
CA VAL A 276 -4.90 15.28 -51.04
C VAL A 276 -4.53 16.75 -50.79
N GLY A 277 -3.30 17.05 -50.37
CA GLY A 277 -2.87 18.44 -50.17
C GLY A 277 -3.53 19.13 -48.97
N THR A 278 -3.96 18.34 -47.98
CA THR A 278 -4.23 18.80 -46.62
C THR A 278 -2.92 19.17 -45.91
N ILE A 279 -2.97 20.23 -45.11
CA ILE A 279 -1.89 20.62 -44.21
C ILE A 279 -2.43 20.61 -42.78
N GLU A 280 -1.59 20.19 -41.85
CA GLU A 280 -1.90 20.20 -40.43
C GLU A 280 -1.47 21.53 -39.84
N ILE A 281 -2.41 22.21 -39.17
CA ILE A 281 -2.16 23.49 -38.50
C ILE A 281 -2.57 23.37 -37.03
N GLY A 282 -1.70 23.89 -36.16
CA GLY A 282 -1.92 23.86 -34.71
C GLY A 282 -1.68 22.47 -34.13
N GLY A 283 -2.35 22.21 -33.01
CA GLY A 283 -2.07 21.07 -32.16
C GLY A 283 -0.83 21.26 -31.28
N GLY A 284 -0.59 20.32 -30.38
CA GLY A 284 0.56 20.31 -29.50
C GLY A 284 0.21 20.14 -28.03
N PRO A 285 1.21 20.16 -27.14
CA PRO A 285 1.01 19.91 -25.71
C PRO A 285 0.09 20.97 -25.10
N ARG A 286 -0.93 20.49 -24.39
CA ARG A 286 -1.83 21.34 -23.61
C ARG A 286 -1.78 20.97 -22.14
N ALA A 287 -2.27 21.87 -21.30
CA ALA A 287 -2.51 21.55 -19.90
C ALA A 287 -3.64 20.52 -19.80
N PRO A 288 -3.55 19.57 -18.86
CA PRO A 288 -4.65 18.65 -18.58
C PRO A 288 -5.88 19.41 -18.07
N ASP A 289 -7.06 18.84 -18.28
CA ASP A 289 -8.23 19.25 -17.50
C ASP A 289 -8.23 18.57 -16.11
N ALA A 290 -9.20 18.91 -15.25
CA ALA A 290 -9.25 18.37 -13.89
C ALA A 290 -9.41 16.83 -13.86
N VAL A 291 -10.13 16.25 -14.82
CA VAL A 291 -10.35 14.79 -14.87
C VAL A 291 -9.06 14.08 -15.31
N GLU A 292 -8.38 14.64 -16.31
CA GLU A 292 -7.09 14.13 -16.77
C GLU A 292 -6.00 14.27 -15.69
N ALA A 293 -5.96 15.41 -15.00
CA ALA A 293 -5.02 15.66 -13.91
C ALA A 293 -5.22 14.67 -12.75
N GLU A 294 -6.47 14.40 -12.36
CA GLU A 294 -6.77 13.38 -11.36
C GLU A 294 -6.34 11.98 -11.83
N ALA A 295 -6.59 11.64 -13.10
CA ALA A 295 -6.17 10.36 -13.70
C ALA A 295 -4.64 10.21 -13.78
N ILE A 296 -3.91 11.32 -13.87
CA ILE A 296 -2.44 11.37 -13.79
C ILE A 296 -1.97 11.19 -12.33
N PHE A 297 -2.59 11.89 -11.38
CA PHE A 297 -2.17 11.88 -9.98
C PHE A 297 -2.37 10.51 -9.30
N ARG A 298 -3.50 9.84 -9.54
CA ARG A 298 -3.85 8.55 -8.93
C ARG A 298 -2.74 7.49 -9.05
N PRO A 299 -2.21 7.17 -10.24
CA PRO A 299 -1.13 6.20 -10.38
C PRO A 299 0.18 6.69 -9.75
N LEU A 300 0.53 7.97 -9.87
CA LEU A 300 1.73 8.53 -9.24
C LEU A 300 1.71 8.35 -7.72
N HIS A 301 0.61 8.71 -7.07
CA HIS A 301 0.45 8.59 -5.62
C HIS A 301 0.44 7.13 -5.16
N ALA A 302 -0.25 6.24 -5.87
CA ALA A 302 -0.28 4.82 -5.54
C ALA A 302 1.12 4.17 -5.69
N ASN A 303 1.86 4.56 -6.72
CA ASN A 303 3.22 4.05 -6.98
C ASN A 303 4.22 4.45 -5.90
N VAL A 304 4.03 5.59 -5.21
CA VAL A 304 4.85 5.96 -4.06
C VAL A 304 4.83 4.89 -2.98
N TYR A 305 3.66 4.33 -2.67
CA TYR A 305 3.53 3.27 -1.67
C TYR A 305 4.01 1.92 -2.20
N ARG A 306 3.71 1.58 -3.47
CA ARG A 306 4.22 0.36 -4.12
C ARG A 306 5.75 0.29 -4.17
N ALA A 307 6.42 1.44 -4.21
CA ALA A 307 7.88 1.48 -4.17
C ALA A 307 8.45 0.93 -2.85
N PHE A 308 7.70 0.96 -1.74
CA PHE A 308 8.13 0.40 -0.46
C PHE A 308 7.84 -1.11 -0.32
N ASP A 309 7.23 -1.72 -1.32
CA ASP A 309 7.08 -3.18 -1.39
C ASP A 309 8.42 -3.84 -1.75
N TYR A 310 9.36 -3.12 -2.38
CA TYR A 310 10.70 -3.64 -2.69
C TYR A 310 11.55 -3.82 -1.43
N VAL A 311 12.37 -4.88 -1.42
CA VAL A 311 13.23 -5.23 -0.27
C VAL A 311 14.54 -4.45 -0.29
N GLU A 312 15.17 -4.33 -1.46
CA GLU A 312 16.46 -3.66 -1.61
C GLU A 312 16.28 -2.15 -1.71
N GLU A 313 17.07 -1.40 -0.94
CA GLU A 313 16.95 0.07 -0.91
C GLU A 313 17.11 0.68 -2.31
N GLY A 314 18.03 0.16 -3.13
CA GLY A 314 18.23 0.62 -4.51
C GLY A 314 16.97 0.52 -5.36
N ASP A 315 16.25 -0.60 -5.28
CA ASP A 315 15.02 -0.83 -6.05
C ASP A 315 13.89 0.09 -5.58
N ILE A 316 13.86 0.46 -4.29
CA ILE A 316 12.92 1.47 -3.77
C ILE A 316 13.20 2.83 -4.43
N TYR A 317 14.46 3.26 -4.51
CA TYR A 317 14.83 4.52 -5.17
C TYR A 317 14.48 4.50 -6.66
N ASP A 318 14.79 3.42 -7.36
CA ASP A 318 14.51 3.27 -8.80
C ASP A 318 12.99 3.26 -9.08
N ALA A 319 12.19 2.65 -8.19
CA ALA A 319 10.73 2.68 -8.28
C ALA A 319 10.14 4.06 -7.97
N LEU A 320 10.66 4.77 -6.96
CA LEU A 320 10.23 6.13 -6.63
C LEU A 320 10.53 7.11 -7.77
N ASP A 321 11.66 6.97 -8.46
CA ASP A 321 12.07 7.84 -9.58
C ASP A 321 11.09 7.81 -10.78
N ARG A 322 10.26 6.76 -10.86
CA ARG A 322 9.16 6.67 -11.85
C ARG A 322 7.97 7.56 -11.55
N SER A 323 7.80 7.99 -10.30
CA SER A 323 6.64 8.80 -9.87
C SER A 323 7.01 10.10 -9.18
N VAL A 324 8.26 10.28 -8.78
CA VAL A 324 8.74 11.39 -7.96
C VAL A 324 9.99 11.99 -8.58
N GLU A 325 10.09 13.33 -8.61
CA GLU A 325 11.28 13.99 -9.15
C GLU A 325 12.44 13.97 -8.13
N GLY A 326 13.67 13.74 -8.62
CA GLY A 326 14.86 13.46 -7.81
C GLY A 326 15.10 14.35 -6.58
N PRO A 327 14.98 15.70 -6.66
CA PRO A 327 15.18 16.57 -5.48
C PRO A 327 14.18 16.32 -4.35
N PHE A 328 12.95 15.91 -4.68
CA PHE A 328 11.90 15.62 -3.71
C PHE A 328 11.94 14.17 -3.23
N LEU A 329 12.39 13.25 -4.08
CA LEU A 329 12.47 11.82 -3.80
C LEU A 329 13.12 11.53 -2.44
N GLN A 330 14.28 12.12 -2.14
CA GLN A 330 14.97 11.86 -0.87
C GLN A 330 14.16 12.33 0.35
N LYS A 331 13.44 13.46 0.25
CA LYS A 331 12.56 13.95 1.31
C LYS A 331 11.37 13.02 1.50
N LEU A 332 10.75 12.59 0.39
CA LEU A 332 9.61 11.69 0.42
C LEU A 332 9.99 10.32 0.98
N TYR A 333 11.10 9.73 0.51
CA TYR A 333 11.63 8.47 1.02
C TYR A 333 11.78 8.52 2.54
N ARG A 334 12.46 9.54 3.08
CA ARG A 334 12.64 9.67 4.53
C ARG A 334 11.33 9.87 5.28
N THR A 335 10.42 10.68 4.76
CA THR A 335 9.14 10.97 5.40
C THR A 335 8.29 9.71 5.50
N ILE A 336 8.15 9.00 4.38
CA ILE A 336 7.36 7.78 4.29
C ILE A 336 8.06 6.64 5.04
N PHE A 337 9.36 6.46 4.88
CA PHE A 337 10.14 5.47 5.63
C PHE A 337 10.06 5.69 7.14
N GLN A 338 10.11 6.93 7.64
CA GLN A 338 9.94 7.20 9.07
C GLN A 338 8.50 6.94 9.55
N GLY A 339 7.50 7.17 8.70
CA GLY A 339 6.09 6.90 9.02
C GLY A 339 5.73 5.41 8.97
N LEU A 340 6.32 4.66 8.03
CA LEU A 340 6.14 3.22 7.85
C LEU A 340 7.01 2.40 8.79
N VAL A 341 8.26 2.79 8.96
CA VAL A 341 9.17 2.22 9.95
C VAL A 341 8.94 2.96 11.27
N MET A 342 7.74 2.84 11.84
CA MET A 342 7.57 3.05 13.27
C MET A 342 8.36 1.94 13.97
N GLN A 343 9.62 2.24 14.32
CA GLN A 343 10.37 1.44 15.29
C GLN A 343 9.70 1.59 16.65
N GLU A 344 8.67 0.81 16.93
CA GLU A 344 8.26 0.58 18.31
C GLU A 344 9.39 -0.21 18.99
N GLU A 345 9.70 0.17 20.24
CA GLU A 345 10.76 -0.44 21.06
C GLU A 345 10.56 -1.97 21.10
N GLY A 346 11.36 -2.71 20.33
CA GLY A 346 11.19 -4.17 20.18
C GLY A 346 11.41 -4.71 18.77
N GLY A 347 11.59 -3.86 17.75
CA GLY A 347 11.91 -4.29 16.38
C GLY A 347 10.69 -4.63 15.52
N ALA A 348 9.51 -4.12 15.87
CA ALA A 348 8.31 -4.22 15.04
C ALA A 348 8.48 -3.44 13.73
N VAL A 349 7.96 -3.98 12.63
CA VAL A 349 7.96 -3.32 11.31
C VAL A 349 6.52 -3.17 10.87
N ALA A 350 6.06 -1.94 10.63
CA ALA A 350 4.77 -1.72 10.00
C ALA A 350 4.90 -1.89 8.49
N ARG A 351 3.97 -2.63 7.88
CA ARG A 351 3.90 -2.82 6.43
C ARG A 351 2.60 -2.23 5.93
N VAL A 352 2.64 -1.44 4.86
CA VAL A 352 1.40 -1.04 4.16
C VAL A 352 0.78 -2.29 3.56
N SER A 353 -0.49 -2.52 3.87
CA SER A 353 -1.31 -3.57 3.27
C SER A 353 -2.29 -3.00 2.25
N GLU A 354 -2.78 -1.78 2.45
CA GLU A 354 -3.69 -1.11 1.52
C GLU A 354 -3.54 0.42 1.58
N VAL A 355 -3.76 1.07 0.44
CA VAL A 355 -3.86 2.53 0.32
C VAL A 355 -5.18 2.87 -0.38
N ARG A 356 -6.07 3.54 0.34
CA ARG A 356 -7.42 3.91 -0.14
C ARG A 356 -7.53 5.42 -0.32
N PRO A 357 -7.59 5.95 -1.55
CA PRO A 357 -7.92 7.37 -1.74
C PRO A 357 -9.36 7.62 -1.32
N ILE A 358 -9.59 8.63 -0.48
CA ILE A 358 -10.92 9.01 0.02
C ILE A 358 -11.46 10.23 -0.74
N ASP A 359 -10.63 11.26 -0.93
CA ASP A 359 -10.98 12.45 -1.68
C ASP A 359 -9.76 12.96 -2.45
N ILE A 360 -9.98 13.43 -3.68
CA ILE A 360 -8.94 14.00 -4.53
C ILE A 360 -9.54 15.23 -5.21
N VAL A 361 -8.98 16.39 -4.93
CA VAL A 361 -9.42 17.67 -5.50
C VAL A 361 -8.26 18.29 -6.25
N VAL A 362 -8.41 18.43 -7.56
CA VAL A 362 -7.42 19.11 -8.39
C VAL A 362 -7.58 20.63 -8.23
N GLY A 363 -6.48 21.28 -7.86
CA GLY A 363 -6.37 22.71 -7.67
C GLY A 363 -6.05 23.46 -8.97
N GLU A 364 -5.21 24.49 -8.85
CA GLU A 364 -4.84 25.32 -9.99
C GLU A 364 -3.95 24.54 -10.97
N ILE A 365 -4.35 24.53 -12.25
CA ILE A 365 -3.56 23.96 -13.34
C ILE A 365 -2.83 25.12 -14.04
N ARG A 366 -1.50 25.09 -13.96
CA ARG A 366 -0.60 26.12 -14.46
C ARG A 366 0.23 25.59 -15.62
N ARG A 367 0.70 26.50 -16.47
CA ARG A 367 1.73 26.23 -17.47
C ARG A 367 2.90 27.14 -17.20
N GLU A 368 4.06 26.56 -16.99
CA GLU A 368 5.27 27.26 -16.58
C GLU A 368 6.42 26.92 -17.53
N ASP A 369 7.23 27.91 -17.86
CA ASP A 369 8.44 27.68 -18.63
C ASP A 369 9.48 27.01 -17.73
N GLY A 370 9.86 25.78 -18.08
CA GLY A 370 10.93 25.05 -17.42
C GLY A 370 12.27 25.80 -17.52
N ALA A 371 13.24 25.42 -16.70
CA ALA A 371 14.59 26.03 -16.71
C ALA A 371 15.32 25.87 -18.07
N ASP A 372 14.86 24.93 -18.89
CA ASP A 372 15.28 24.67 -20.27
C ASP A 372 14.53 25.50 -21.33
N GLY A 373 13.60 26.36 -20.91
CA GLY A 373 12.74 27.17 -21.77
C GLY A 373 11.58 26.39 -22.41
N VAL A 374 11.32 25.15 -21.95
CA VAL A 374 10.21 24.32 -22.42
C VAL A 374 8.99 24.54 -21.51
N GLY A 375 7.89 25.03 -22.08
CA GLY A 375 6.63 25.23 -21.34
C GLY A 375 6.00 23.91 -20.91
N ARG A 376 6.07 23.61 -19.61
CA ARG A 376 5.56 22.40 -18.96
C ARG A 376 4.27 22.71 -18.20
N SER A 377 3.42 21.71 -18.06
CA SER A 377 2.20 21.81 -17.28
C SER A 377 2.48 21.40 -15.83
N ALA A 378 1.85 22.07 -14.88
CA ALA A 378 1.91 21.77 -13.46
C ALA A 378 0.53 21.89 -12.85
N PHE A 379 0.23 21.13 -11.81
CA PHE A 379 -1.01 21.28 -11.06
C PHE A 379 -0.86 20.88 -9.61
N GLU A 380 -1.70 21.48 -8.77
CA GLU A 380 -1.83 21.16 -7.35
C GLU A 380 -2.94 20.12 -7.14
N VAL A 381 -2.78 19.25 -6.14
CA VAL A 381 -3.79 18.28 -5.73
C VAL A 381 -3.91 18.24 -4.22
N ASP A 382 -5.12 18.46 -3.73
CA ASP A 382 -5.49 18.13 -2.35
C ASP A 382 -5.95 16.68 -2.31
N CYS A 383 -5.22 15.84 -1.58
CA CYS A 383 -5.54 14.43 -1.44
C CYS A 383 -5.81 14.09 0.02
N ARG A 384 -6.93 13.40 0.26
CA ARG A 384 -7.22 12.71 1.51
C ARG A 384 -7.25 11.22 1.26
N TRP A 385 -6.45 10.47 1.98
CA TRP A 385 -6.33 9.02 1.78
C TRP A 385 -6.09 8.29 3.10
N GLN A 386 -6.42 7.01 3.11
CA GLN A 386 -6.16 6.12 4.23
C GLN A 386 -5.07 5.13 3.87
N VAL A 387 -4.15 4.91 4.80
CA VAL A 387 -3.13 3.87 4.73
C VAL A 387 -3.45 2.85 5.80
N GLU A 388 -3.72 1.62 5.37
CA GLU A 388 -3.90 0.48 6.25
C GLU A 388 -2.57 -0.25 6.39
N GLY A 389 -2.02 -0.20 7.59
CA GLY A 389 -0.79 -0.88 7.96
C GLY A 389 -1.07 -2.11 8.80
N VAL A 390 -0.31 -3.18 8.56
CA VAL A 390 -0.19 -4.30 9.50
C VAL A 390 1.12 -4.12 10.24
N VAL A 391 1.04 -3.93 11.55
CA VAL A 391 2.18 -3.94 12.45
C VAL A 391 2.29 -5.35 13.00
N SER A 392 3.34 -6.05 12.60
CA SER A 392 3.67 -7.34 13.17
C SER A 392 4.76 -7.16 14.21
N HIS A 393 4.47 -7.56 15.45
CA HIS A 393 5.49 -7.83 16.47
C HIS A 393 5.44 -9.33 16.78
N TRP A 394 6.43 -9.77 17.55
CA TRP A 394 6.44 -11.15 18.01
C TRP A 394 5.27 -11.39 18.96
N GLY A 395 4.20 -11.98 18.47
CA GLY A 395 3.07 -12.42 19.29
C GLY A 395 1.74 -12.37 18.57
N HIS A 396 1.50 -11.29 17.82
CA HIS A 396 0.21 -10.95 17.23
C HIS A 396 0.42 -9.85 16.17
N SER A 397 -0.63 -9.48 15.43
CA SER A 397 -0.56 -8.39 14.46
C SER A 397 -1.63 -7.36 14.73
N HIS A 398 -1.26 -6.09 14.69
CA HIS A 398 -2.20 -5.00 14.81
C HIS A 398 -2.45 -4.39 13.45
N ARG A 399 -3.71 -4.32 13.08
CA ARG A 399 -4.15 -3.54 11.93
C ARG A 399 -4.34 -2.11 12.39
N ARG A 400 -3.74 -1.16 11.66
CA ARG A 400 -3.86 0.27 11.95
C ARG A 400 -4.27 0.98 10.68
N VAL A 401 -5.26 1.86 10.79
CA VAL A 401 -5.67 2.73 9.68
C VAL A 401 -5.30 4.16 10.04
N ASN A 402 -4.44 4.78 9.24
CA ASN A 402 -4.11 6.19 9.37
C ASN A 402 -4.72 6.95 8.19
N GLU A 403 -5.47 8.00 8.47
CA GLU A 403 -5.93 8.96 7.47
C GLU A 403 -4.95 10.12 7.38
N TYR A 404 -4.61 10.49 6.14
CA TYR A 404 -3.73 11.61 5.82
C TYR A 404 -4.46 12.60 4.94
N VAL A 405 -4.13 13.88 5.10
CA VAL A 405 -4.52 14.97 4.21
C VAL A 405 -3.25 15.69 3.79
N ALA A 406 -3.08 15.91 2.49
CA ALA A 406 -1.91 16.62 1.98
C ALA A 406 -2.19 17.37 0.68
N GLU A 407 -1.43 18.44 0.51
CA GLU A 407 -1.28 19.20 -0.73
C GLU A 407 -0.10 18.60 -1.52
N TRP A 408 -0.29 18.28 -2.79
CA TRP A 408 0.72 17.71 -3.68
C TRP A 408 0.95 18.60 -4.90
N ASP A 409 2.21 18.75 -5.29
CA ASP A 409 2.60 19.42 -6.53
C ASP A 409 3.00 18.39 -7.59
N VAL A 410 2.40 18.47 -8.78
CA VAL A 410 2.66 17.58 -9.91
C VAL A 410 3.14 18.37 -11.12
N VAL A 411 4.21 17.91 -11.78
CA VAL A 411 4.81 18.59 -12.94
C VAL A 411 5.05 17.62 -14.08
N ASP A 412 4.82 18.07 -15.31
CA ASP A 412 5.16 17.37 -16.54
C ASP A 412 6.67 17.49 -16.83
N GLY A 413 7.43 16.43 -16.55
CA GLY A 413 8.87 16.35 -16.76
C GLY A 413 9.26 15.78 -18.12
N PRO A 414 10.57 15.73 -18.44
CA PRO A 414 11.06 15.12 -19.68
C PRO A 414 10.74 13.63 -19.80
N ASP A 415 10.61 12.94 -18.66
CA ASP A 415 10.31 11.51 -18.55
C ASP A 415 8.86 11.25 -18.12
N GLY A 416 7.98 12.23 -18.36
CA GLY A 416 6.57 12.24 -18.00
C GLY A 416 6.27 12.91 -16.65
N TRP A 417 5.03 12.78 -16.20
CA TRP A 417 4.55 13.41 -14.98
C TRP A 417 5.24 12.87 -13.72
N ARG A 418 5.57 13.76 -12.78
CA ARG A 418 6.19 13.44 -11.50
C ARG A 418 5.64 14.30 -10.37
N LEU A 419 5.65 13.75 -9.15
CA LEU A 419 5.42 14.48 -7.90
C LEU A 419 6.69 15.24 -7.53
N VAL A 420 6.57 16.53 -7.25
CA VAL A 420 7.73 17.42 -7.00
C VAL A 420 7.74 18.06 -5.61
N ASP A 421 6.61 18.10 -4.93
CA ASP A 421 6.53 18.41 -3.50
C ASP A 421 5.26 17.80 -2.90
N ALA A 422 5.27 17.70 -1.57
CA ALA A 422 4.09 17.39 -0.78
C ALA A 422 4.15 18.09 0.57
N ARG A 423 2.99 18.51 1.04
CA ARG A 423 2.78 19.06 2.38
C ARG A 423 1.63 18.33 3.05
N ILE A 424 1.96 17.47 4.01
CA ILE A 424 0.96 16.88 4.91
C ILE A 424 0.36 18.00 5.77
N THR A 425 -0.95 18.20 5.65
CA THR A 425 -1.73 19.21 6.40
C THR A 425 -2.56 18.60 7.52
N GLY A 426 -2.82 17.28 7.47
CA GLY A 426 -3.51 16.54 8.51
C GLY A 426 -3.08 15.07 8.56
N GLN A 427 -3.08 14.51 9.76
CA GLN A 427 -2.85 13.09 10.00
C GLN A 427 -3.64 12.67 11.23
N ASP A 428 -4.57 11.74 11.06
CA ASP A 428 -5.40 11.20 12.13
C ASP A 428 -5.34 9.67 12.11
N ARG A 429 -5.32 9.05 13.29
CA ARG A 429 -5.51 7.60 13.42
C ARG A 429 -7.00 7.31 13.48
N ILE A 430 -7.48 6.42 12.61
CA ILE A 430 -8.86 5.97 12.65
C ILE A 430 -8.92 4.77 13.59
N GLU A 431 -9.58 4.98 14.73
CA GLU A 431 -9.94 3.89 15.64
C GLU A 431 -10.88 2.94 14.89
N THR A 432 -10.48 1.68 14.76
CA THR A 432 -11.35 0.63 14.22
C THR A 432 -11.95 -0.14 15.40
N PRO A 433 -13.19 -0.66 15.29
CA PRO A 433 -13.88 -1.32 16.42
C PRO A 433 -13.13 -2.50 17.05
N ASP A 434 -12.11 -3.04 16.38
CA ASP A 434 -11.20 -4.06 16.94
C ASP A 434 -10.30 -3.50 18.06
N GLU A 435 -10.29 -2.18 18.28
CA GLU A 435 -9.56 -1.48 19.36
C GLU A 435 -10.45 -1.12 20.56
N ASP A 436 -11.72 -1.58 20.61
CA ASP A 436 -12.58 -1.35 21.77
C ASP A 436 -12.13 -2.20 22.96
N HIS A 437 -11.15 -1.64 23.68
CA HIS A 437 -11.07 -1.72 25.13
C HIS A 437 -12.45 -1.42 25.72
N PHE A 438 -13.25 -2.46 25.98
CA PHE A 438 -14.39 -2.34 26.88
C PHE A 438 -13.85 -2.07 28.29
N GLY A 439 -13.74 -0.77 28.61
CA GLY A 439 -13.66 -0.31 29.98
C GLY A 439 -14.85 -0.85 30.76
N VAL A 440 -14.55 -1.63 31.79
CA VAL A 440 -15.52 -2.14 32.75
C VAL A 440 -16.25 -0.97 33.41
N GLY A 441 -17.57 -0.93 33.23
CA GLY A 441 -18.51 -0.33 34.17
C GLY A 441 -19.23 0.92 33.68
N ASP A 442 -20.41 0.71 33.10
CA ASP A 442 -21.57 1.53 33.48
C ASP A 442 -22.73 0.59 33.80
N GLU A 443 -23.18 0.66 35.05
CA GLU A 443 -24.37 0.00 35.54
C GLU A 443 -25.59 0.46 34.72
N PHE A 444 -26.27 -0.50 34.10
CA PHE A 444 -27.66 -0.31 33.72
C PHE A 444 -28.51 -0.24 35.00
N GLU A 445 -28.77 0.97 35.52
CA GLU A 445 -29.97 1.24 36.30
C GLU A 445 -31.03 1.88 35.39
N LEU A 446 -32.06 1.09 35.09
CA LEU A 446 -33.41 1.37 34.54
C LEU A 446 -33.61 2.57 33.61
#